data_AF-A0A7C3GZB4-F1
#
_entry.id   AF-A0A7C3GZB4-F1
#
_cell.length_a   1.000
_cell.length_b   1.000
_cell.length_c   1.000
_cell.angle_alpha   90.00
_cell.angle_beta   90.00
_cell.angle_gamma   90.00
#
_symmetry.space_group_name_H-M   'P 1'
#
loop_
_entity.id
_entity.type
_entity.pdbx_description
1 polymer ?
#
loop_
_entity_poly.entity_id
_entity_poly.type
_entity_poly.pdbx_seq_one_letter_code
_entity_poly.pdbx_strand_id
1 'polypeptide(L)'
;MNAACKLTNGEVVAIDGKTVRRSFQKGDKKSAIHMVSAWAGQNNLVLGQTKVKAKTNEITAIPALLELLDVKGCIITIDAMGCQRAIAETIVAQVAE
;
A
#
# COMPACT_ATOMS: atom_id res chain seq x y z
N MET A 1 1.17 1.97 -21.85
CA MET A 1 1.47 2.61 -20.56
C MET A 1 2.97 2.62 -20.36
N ASN A 2 3.56 3.77 -20.02
CA ASN A 2 4.97 3.84 -19.66
C ASN A 2 5.10 3.52 -18.16
N ALA A 3 5.73 2.40 -17.82
CA ALA A 3 5.93 2.01 -16.43
C ALA A 3 7.00 2.92 -15.79
N ALA A 4 6.70 3.50 -14.63
CA ALA A 4 7.66 4.28 -13.85
C ALA A 4 8.81 3.39 -13.32
N CYS A 5 8.57 2.10 -13.20
CA CYS A 5 9.50 1.10 -12.70
C CYS A 5 9.11 -0.28 -13.26
N LYS A 6 10.07 -1.08 -13.71
CA LYS A 6 9.83 -2.50 -14.02
C LYS A 6 10.05 -3.31 -12.74
N LEU A 7 9.03 -4.06 -12.35
CA LEU A 7 9.14 -4.98 -11.22
C LEU A 7 9.91 -6.22 -11.69
N THR A 8 10.92 -6.61 -10.92
CA THR A 8 11.66 -7.86 -11.12
C THR A 8 10.75 -9.04 -10.77
N ASN A 9 10.93 -10.16 -11.46
CA ASN A 9 10.14 -11.36 -11.14
C ASN A 9 10.51 -11.82 -9.73
N GLY A 10 9.54 -11.91 -8.82
CA GLY A 10 9.78 -12.15 -7.40
C GLY A 10 10.11 -10.91 -6.56
N GLU A 11 9.87 -9.69 -7.08
CA GLU A 11 9.97 -8.46 -6.28
C GLU A 11 9.08 -8.55 -5.05
N VAL A 12 9.63 -8.19 -3.88
CA VAL A 12 8.86 -8.10 -2.64
C VAL A 12 8.32 -6.69 -2.48
N VAL A 13 7.00 -6.55 -2.57
CA VAL A 13 6.29 -5.29 -2.37
C VAL A 13 5.61 -5.29 -1.01
N ALA A 14 6.09 -4.43 -0.12
CA ALA A 14 5.55 -4.26 1.22
C ALA A 14 4.47 -3.18 1.24
N ILE A 15 3.26 -3.55 1.66
CA ILE A 15 2.14 -2.65 1.86
C ILE A 15 1.96 -2.41 3.36
N ASP A 16 2.26 -1.20 3.80
CA ASP A 16 2.34 -0.86 5.22
C ASP A 16 1.77 0.53 5.52
N GLY A 17 1.21 0.66 6.72
CA GLY A 17 0.70 1.89 7.30
C GLY A 17 1.83 2.79 7.82
N LYS A 18 1.83 4.05 7.41
CA LYS A 18 2.76 5.08 7.87
C LYS A 18 2.00 6.24 8.49
N THR A 19 2.52 6.73 9.60
CA THR A 19 2.12 8.04 10.15
C THR A 19 3.21 9.05 9.84
N VAL A 20 2.86 10.10 9.10
CA VAL A 20 3.84 11.12 8.69
C VAL A 20 4.29 11.91 9.92
N ARG A 21 5.61 11.92 10.16
CA ARG A 21 6.21 12.58 11.32
C ARG A 21 5.89 14.09 11.28
N ARG A 22 5.40 14.62 12.42
CA ARG A 22 5.05 16.05 12.61
C ARG A 22 3.97 16.58 11.64
N SER A 23 3.14 15.71 11.08
CA SER A 23 2.01 16.13 10.22
C SER A 23 0.76 16.59 10.98
N PHE A 24 0.78 16.53 12.31
CA PHE A 24 -0.34 16.92 13.15
C PHE A 24 -0.33 18.42 13.45
N GLN A 25 -1.52 18.99 13.64
CA GLN A 25 -1.72 20.35 14.12
C GLN A 25 -1.43 20.47 15.61
N LYS A 26 -0.83 21.59 16.03
CA LYS A 26 -0.50 21.84 17.44
C LYS A 26 -1.79 21.84 18.28
N GLY A 27 -1.87 20.94 19.26
CA GLY A 27 -3.05 20.77 20.10
C GLY A 27 -3.99 19.63 19.67
N ASP A 28 -3.85 19.10 18.44
CA ASP A 28 -4.61 17.95 17.97
C ASP A 28 -3.69 16.86 17.40
N LYS A 29 -3.30 15.91 18.24
CA LYS A 29 -2.46 14.78 17.83
C LYS A 29 -3.18 13.81 16.87
N LYS A 30 -4.52 13.82 16.79
CA LYS A 30 -5.29 12.92 15.92
C LYS A 30 -5.37 13.41 14.48
N SER A 31 -4.96 14.66 14.23
CA SER A 31 -4.88 15.24 12.89
C SER A 31 -3.68 14.77 12.05
N ALA A 32 -2.84 13.87 12.59
CA ALA A 32 -1.71 13.31 11.87
C ALA A 32 -2.15 12.65 10.55
N ILE A 33 -1.35 12.80 9.52
CA ILE A 33 -1.57 12.13 8.24
C ILE A 33 -1.17 10.67 8.40
N HIS A 34 -2.18 9.82 8.37
CA HIS A 34 -2.04 8.38 8.20
C HIS A 34 -2.15 8.03 6.72
N MET A 35 -1.27 7.16 6.24
CA MET A 35 -1.21 6.74 4.85
C MET A 35 -0.79 5.28 4.75
N VAL A 36 -1.07 4.64 3.63
CA VAL A 36 -0.55 3.33 3.27
C VAL A 36 0.37 3.50 2.08
N SER A 37 1.54 2.85 2.11
CA SER A 37 2.53 2.89 1.03
C SER A 37 2.85 1.49 0.53
N ALA A 38 3.07 1.35 -0.78
CA ALA A 38 3.61 0.16 -1.42
C ALA A 38 5.11 0.36 -1.72
N TRP A 39 5.96 -0.31 -0.96
CA TRP A 39 7.42 -0.22 -1.04
C TRP A 39 8.01 -1.42 -1.78
N ALA A 40 8.67 -1.18 -2.91
CA ALA A 40 9.44 -2.16 -3.65
C ALA A 40 10.84 -2.30 -3.00
N GLY A 41 11.06 -3.41 -2.31
CA GLY A 41 12.25 -3.65 -1.51
C GLY A 41 13.55 -3.69 -2.30
N GLN A 42 13.59 -4.34 -3.46
CA GLN A 42 14.82 -4.43 -4.26
C GLN A 42 15.09 -3.11 -4.98
N ASN A 43 14.03 -2.45 -5.42
CA ASN A 43 14.14 -1.22 -6.20
C ASN A 43 14.28 0.04 -5.33
N ASN A 44 14.18 -0.11 -4.00
CA ASN A 44 14.25 0.98 -3.02
C ASN A 44 13.31 2.15 -3.37
N LEU A 45 12.09 1.82 -3.81
CA LEU A 45 11.15 2.79 -4.36
C LEU A 45 9.76 2.62 -3.75
N VAL A 46 9.10 3.73 -3.45
CA VAL A 46 7.66 3.74 -3.20
C VAL A 46 6.94 3.75 -4.55
N LEU A 47 6.26 2.66 -4.88
CA LEU A 47 5.51 2.52 -6.14
C LEU A 47 4.22 3.34 -6.11
N GLY A 48 3.62 3.45 -4.93
CA GLY A 48 2.38 4.18 -4.72
C GLY A 48 2.12 4.40 -3.25
N GLN A 49 1.31 5.41 -2.95
CA GLN A 49 0.87 5.70 -1.59
C GLN A 49 -0.52 6.34 -1.62
N THR A 50 -1.33 6.07 -0.60
CA THR A 50 -2.66 6.66 -0.44
C THR A 50 -2.92 7.09 0.99
N LYS A 51 -3.59 8.23 1.17
CA LYS A 51 -3.96 8.74 2.48
C LYS A 51 -5.14 7.94 3.04
N VAL A 52 -5.04 7.52 4.30
CA VAL A 52 -6.17 6.92 5.03
C VAL A 52 -7.17 8.03 5.38
N LYS A 53 -8.43 7.84 5.00
CA LYS A 53 -9.49 8.83 5.24
C LYS A 53 -9.76 8.97 6.74
N ALA A 54 -10.23 10.14 7.15
CA ALA A 54 -10.58 10.38 8.55
C ALA A 54 -11.68 9.39 8.99
N LYS A 55 -11.47 8.75 10.15
CA LYS A 55 -12.34 7.71 10.75
C LYS A 55 -12.35 6.35 10.02
N THR A 56 -11.49 6.13 9.03
CA THR A 56 -11.29 4.80 8.44
C THR A 56 -9.92 4.24 8.83
N ASN A 57 -9.61 3.04 8.36
CA ASN A 57 -8.37 2.34 8.63
C ASN A 57 -7.70 1.88 7.33
N GLU A 58 -6.52 1.30 7.48
CA GLU A 58 -5.68 0.80 6.40
C GLU A 58 -6.36 -0.29 5.58
N ILE A 59 -7.25 -1.09 6.20
CA ILE A 59 -8.04 -2.14 5.51
C ILE A 59 -8.80 -1.57 4.31
N THR A 60 -9.39 -0.38 4.45
CA THR A 60 -10.12 0.28 3.34
C THR A 60 -9.21 0.96 2.32
N ALA A 61 -7.98 1.30 2.72
CA ALA A 61 -7.02 2.01 1.89
C ALA A 61 -6.19 1.07 1.01
N ILE A 62 -5.93 -0.15 1.49
CA ILE A 62 -5.14 -1.16 0.77
C ILE A 62 -5.74 -1.53 -0.60
N PRO A 63 -7.04 -1.87 -0.74
CA PRO A 63 -7.65 -2.17 -2.04
C PRO A 63 -7.51 -1.01 -3.03
N ALA A 64 -7.78 0.22 -2.58
CA ALA A 64 -7.66 1.41 -3.41
C ALA A 64 -6.22 1.68 -3.88
N LEU A 65 -5.22 1.26 -3.09
CA LEU A 65 -3.82 1.33 -3.49
C LEU A 65 -3.47 0.24 -4.52
N LEU A 66 -3.97 -0.99 -4.32
CA LEU A 66 -3.75 -2.12 -5.22
C LEU A 66 -4.37 -1.88 -6.60
N GLU A 67 -5.52 -1.23 -6.70
CA GLU A 67 -6.15 -0.86 -7.98
C GLU A 67 -5.27 0.02 -8.87
N LEU A 68 -4.33 0.77 -8.28
CA LEU A 68 -3.43 1.68 -8.99
C LEU A 68 -2.11 1.01 -9.41
N LEU A 69 -1.83 -0.20 -8.95
CA LEU A 69 -0.56 -0.88 -9.10
C LEU A 69 -0.71 -2.12 -9.98
N ASP A 70 0.23 -2.33 -10.89
CA ASP A 70 0.41 -3.62 -11.55
C ASP A 70 1.38 -4.45 -10.71
N VAL A 71 0.87 -5.48 -10.04
CA VAL A 71 1.59 -6.31 -9.06
C VAL A 71 1.86 -7.73 -9.56
N LYS A 72 1.68 -7.98 -10.86
CA LYS A 72 1.91 -9.30 -11.46
C LYS A 72 3.35 -9.77 -11.23
N GLY A 73 3.50 -11.04 -10.84
CA GLY A 73 4.81 -11.66 -10.56
C GLY A 73 5.50 -11.16 -9.27
N CYS A 74 4.83 -10.35 -8.46
CA CYS A 74 5.37 -9.85 -7.20
C CYS A 74 4.93 -10.68 -6.00
N ILE A 75 5.77 -10.69 -4.96
CA ILE A 75 5.41 -11.20 -3.63
C ILE A 75 4.88 -10.01 -2.83
N ILE A 76 3.61 -10.05 -2.45
CA ILE A 76 3.00 -9.00 -1.62
C ILE A 76 3.11 -9.38 -0.15
N THR A 77 3.64 -8.47 0.66
CA THR A 77 3.63 -8.59 2.13
C THR A 77 2.80 -7.45 2.71
N ILE A 78 1.89 -7.76 3.64
CA ILE A 78 0.98 -6.79 4.25
C ILE A 78 1.03 -6.96 5.77
N ASP A 79 0.83 -5.87 6.51
CA ASP A 79 0.61 -5.94 7.96
C ASP A 79 -0.55 -6.89 8.32
N ALA A 80 -0.46 -7.48 9.52
CA ALA A 80 -1.42 -8.45 10.01
C ALA A 80 -2.87 -7.92 10.01
N MET A 81 -3.09 -6.63 10.26
CA MET A 81 -4.43 -6.03 10.25
C MET A 81 -5.08 -6.08 8.86
N GLY A 82 -4.25 -6.04 7.80
CA GLY A 82 -4.65 -6.12 6.40
C GLY A 82 -4.86 -7.55 5.88
N CYS A 83 -4.65 -8.58 6.70
CA CYS A 83 -4.87 -9.99 6.32
C CYS A 83 -6.36 -10.33 6.25
N GLN A 84 -7.05 -9.75 5.26
CA GLN A 84 -8.48 -9.88 5.01
C GLN A 84 -8.74 -10.67 3.73
N ARG A 85 -9.76 -11.51 3.72
CA ARG A 85 -10.10 -12.35 2.54
C ARG A 85 -10.33 -11.53 1.28
N ALA A 86 -11.10 -10.43 1.38
CA ALA A 86 -11.38 -9.56 0.24
C ALA A 86 -10.11 -8.91 -0.35
N ILE A 87 -9.12 -8.58 0.48
CA ILE A 87 -7.84 -8.05 0.02
C ILE A 87 -7.06 -9.14 -0.72
N ALA A 88 -7.01 -10.35 -0.16
CA ALA A 88 -6.36 -11.48 -0.82
C ALA A 88 -7.02 -11.82 -2.18
N GLU A 89 -8.35 -11.80 -2.25
CA GLU A 89 -9.11 -11.98 -3.51
C GLU A 89 -8.72 -10.93 -4.56
N THR A 90 -8.60 -9.66 -4.14
CA THR A 90 -8.16 -8.56 -5.03
C THR A 90 -6.75 -8.82 -5.58
N ILE A 91 -5.82 -9.26 -4.73
CA ILE A 91 -4.44 -9.57 -5.14
C ILE A 91 -4.42 -10.74 -6.11
N VAL A 92 -5.13 -11.84 -5.80
CA VAL A 92 -5.17 -13.03 -6.66
C VAL A 92 -5.77 -12.68 -8.01
N ALA A 93 -6.84 -11.88 -8.06
CA ALA A 93 -7.46 -11.45 -9.31
C ALA A 93 -6.49 -10.65 -10.22
N GLN A 94 -5.62 -9.83 -9.64
CA GLN A 94 -4.62 -9.07 -10.40
C GLN A 94 -3.41 -9.89 -10.83
N VAL A 95 -3.01 -10.90 -10.04
CA VAL A 95 -1.85 -11.77 -10.34
C VAL A 95 -2.19 -12.87 -11.35
N ALA A 96 -3.46 -13.26 -11.46
CA ALA A 96 -3.92 -14.42 -12.24
C ALA A 96 -4.03 -14.20 -13.77
N GLU A 97 -3.49 -13.12 -14.33
CA GLU A 97 -3.65 -12.78 -15.75
C GLU A 97 -2.32 -12.48 -16.45
#